data_AF-A0A7X9GJC9-F1
#
_entry.id   AF-A0A7X9GJC9-F1
#
_cell.length_a   1.000
_cell.length_b   1.000
_cell.length_c   1.000
_cell.angle_alpha   90.00
_cell.angle_beta   90.00
_cell.angle_gamma   90.00
#
_symmetry.space_group_name_H-M   'P 1'
#
loop_
_entity.id
_entity.type
_entity.pdbx_description
1 polymer ?
#
loop_
_entity_poly.entity_id
_entity_poly.type
_entity_poly.pdbx_seq_one_letter_code
_entity_poly.pdbx_strand_id
1 'polypeptide(L)' 'MGNIGPWELILILVIALIIFGPGKLPEAGKAIGRAMNEFKRASSGIKSEIEEAVSLDEKEDTGTKSDGDAPSST' A
#
# COMPACT_ATOMS: atom_id res chain seq x y z
N MET A 1 -35.18 -7.17 -3.78
CA MET A 1 -35.14 -6.53 -5.10
C MET A 1 -33.73 -6.69 -5.67
N GLY A 2 -33.60 -7.39 -6.79
CA GLY A 2 -32.42 -7.38 -7.68
C GLY A 2 -31.07 -7.84 -7.11
N ASN A 3 -30.90 -9.13 -6.84
CA ASN A 3 -29.54 -9.69 -6.83
C ASN A 3 -29.16 -9.94 -8.28
N ILE A 4 -28.33 -9.07 -8.86
CA ILE A 4 -27.72 -9.35 -10.17
C ILE A 4 -26.88 -10.61 -9.98
N GLY A 5 -27.35 -11.71 -10.57
CA GLY A 5 -26.66 -12.98 -10.49
C GLY A 5 -25.37 -12.96 -11.31
N PRO A 6 -24.46 -13.91 -11.05
CA PRO A 6 -23.31 -14.14 -11.90
C PRO A 6 -23.69 -14.33 -13.38
N TRP A 7 -24.91 -14.85 -13.65
CA TRP A 7 -25.41 -15.09 -14.99
C TRP A 7 -25.72 -13.79 -15.75
N GLU A 8 -26.39 -12.85 -15.10
CA GLU A 8 -26.68 -11.52 -15.65
C GLU A 8 -25.39 -10.72 -15.88
N LEU A 9 -24.41 -10.82 -14.98
CA LEU A 9 -23.09 -10.23 -15.19
C LEU A 9 -22.38 -10.82 -16.42
N ILE A 10 -22.43 -12.14 -16.62
CA ILE A 10 -21.88 -12.78 -17.82
C ILE A 10 -22.57 -12.28 -19.09
N LEU A 11 -23.90 -12.12 -19.09
CA LEU A 11 -24.62 -11.63 -20.26
C LEU A 11 -24.20 -10.20 -20.62
N ILE A 12 -24.08 -9.32 -19.63
CA ILE A 12 -23.59 -7.95 -19.81
C ILE A 12 -22.16 -7.96 -20.32
N LEU A 13 -21.30 -8.82 -19.76
CA LEU A 13 -19.92 -8.99 -20.20
C LEU A 13 -19.85 -9.41 -21.67
N VAL A 14 -20.66 -10.37 -22.11
CA VAL A 14 -20.70 -10.82 -23.51
C VAL A 14 -21.11 -9.68 -24.45
N ILE A 15 -22.12 -8.89 -24.10
CA ILE A 15 -22.53 -7.73 -24.90
C ILE A 15 -21.39 -6.70 -24.98
N ALA A 16 -20.75 -6.40 -23.84
CA ALA A 16 -19.60 -5.51 -23.80
C ALA A 16 -18.42 -6.05 -24.63
N LEU A 17 -18.21 -7.37 -24.63
CA LEU A 17 -17.18 -8.04 -25.43
C LEU A 17 -17.47 -8.02 -26.93
N ILE A 18 -18.74 -7.96 -27.36
CA ILE A 18 -19.07 -7.79 -28.78
C ILE A 18 -18.74 -6.36 -29.22
N ILE A 19 -19.03 -5.36 -28.38
CA ILE A 19 -18.77 -3.95 -28.67
C ILE A 19 -17.28 -3.64 -28.63
N PHE A 20 -16.60 -4.04 -27.55
CA PHE A 20 -15.18 -3.73 -27.33
C PHE A 20 -14.23 -4.79 -27.89
N GLY A 21 -14.67 -6.04 -28.05
CA GLY A 21 -13.84 -7.17 -28.47
C GLY A 21 -13.22 -7.94 -27.28
N PRO A 22 -13.09 -9.28 -27.35
CA PRO A 22 -12.49 -10.12 -26.30
C PRO A 22 -11.00 -9.84 -26.06
N GLY A 23 -10.31 -9.21 -27.01
CA GLY A 23 -8.91 -8.82 -26.85
C GLY A 23 -8.72 -7.53 -26.03
N LYS A 24 -9.73 -6.65 -25.95
CA LYS A 24 -9.58 -5.33 -25.31
C LYS A 24 -9.65 -5.37 -23.79
N LEU A 25 -10.48 -6.24 -23.21
CA LEU A 25 -10.51 -6.45 -21.76
C LEU A 25 -9.15 -6.94 -21.19
N PRO A 26 -8.50 -7.99 -21.74
CA PRO A 26 -7.21 -8.43 -21.22
C PRO A 26 -6.09 -7.42 -21.51
N GLU A 27 -6.17 -6.66 -22.61
CA GLU A 27 -5.23 -5.56 -22.90
C GLU A 27 -5.34 -4.44 -21.85
N ALA A 28 -6.56 -3.99 -21.54
CA ALA A 28 -6.83 -3.01 -20.48
C ALA A 28 -6.42 -3.53 -19.09
N GLY A 29 -6.76 -4.79 -18.78
CA GLY A 29 -6.38 -5.43 -17.52
C GLY A 29 -4.86 -5.55 -17.34
N LYS A 30 -4.11 -5.83 -18.42
CA LYS A 30 -2.64 -5.82 -18.39
C LYS A 30 -2.08 -4.43 -18.10
N ALA A 31 -2.63 -3.38 -18.70
CA ALA A 31 -2.22 -2.00 -18.46
C ALA A 31 -2.49 -1.58 -17.01
N ILE A 32 -3.71 -1.82 -16.52
CA ILE A 32 -4.10 -1.53 -15.13
C ILE A 32 -3.26 -2.37 -14.15
N GLY A 33 -3.01 -3.64 -14.45
CA GLY A 33 -2.21 -4.53 -13.60
C GLY A 33 -0.76 -4.08 -13.46
N ARG A 34 -0.15 -3.59 -14.55
CA ARG A 34 1.19 -3.00 -14.50
C ARG A 34 1.20 -1.74 -13.64
N ALA A 35 0.27 -0.82 -13.87
CA ALA A 35 0.13 0.40 -13.09
C ALA A 35 -0.09 0.10 -11.59
N MET A 36 -0.94 -0.86 -11.25
CA MET A 36 -1.19 -1.29 -9.87
C MET A 36 0.07 -1.90 -9.23
N ASN A 37 0.84 -2.71 -9.96
CA ASN A 37 2.07 -3.30 -9.45
C ASN A 37 3.16 -2.24 -9.21
N GLU A 38 3.31 -1.27 -10.12
CA GLU A 38 4.23 -0.15 -9.94
C GLU A 38 3.80 0.76 -8.78
N PHE A 39 2.52 1.10 -8.70
CA PHE A 39 1.96 1.86 -7.59
C PHE A 39 2.17 1.18 -6.24
N LYS A 40 1.97 -0.15 -6.17
CA LYS A 40 2.21 -0.94 -4.97
C LYS A 40 3.69 -0.90 -4.56
N ARG A 41 4.61 -1.03 -5.51
CA ARG A 41 6.06 -0.97 -5.26
C ARG A 41 6.50 0.40 -4.75
N ALA A 42 6.02 1.47 -5.37
CA ALA A 42 6.29 2.83 -4.93
C ALA A 42 5.73 3.08 -3.52
N SER A 43 4.48 2.68 -3.27
CA SER A 43 3.85 2.81 -1.95
C SER A 43 4.59 2.01 -0.87
N SER A 44 5.08 0.81 -1.18
CA SER A 44 5.87 0.03 -0.21
C SER A 44 7.23 0.65 0.10
N GLY A 45 7.91 1.24 -0.90
CA GLY A 45 9.18 1.93 -0.68
C GLY A 45 9.00 3.14 0.26
N ILE A 46 8.01 3.99 -0.05
CA ILE A 46 7.67 5.15 0.79
C ILE A 46 7.31 4.73 2.21
N LYS A 47 6.52 3.66 2.39
CA LYS A 47 6.17 3.16 3.72
C LYS A 47 7.42 2.76 4.52
N SER A 48 8.35 2.03 3.89
CA SER A 48 9.60 1.62 4.54
C SER A 48 10.49 2.81 4.91
N GLU A 49 10.60 3.81 4.03
CA GLU A 49 11.38 5.04 4.30
C GLU A 49 10.78 5.84 5.47
N ILE A 50 9.45 5.95 5.55
CA ILE A 50 8.77 6.63 6.65
C ILE A 50 8.96 5.85 7.96
N GLU A 51 8.84 4.53 7.94
CA GLU A 51 9.01 3.67 9.12
C GLU A 51 10.45 3.74 9.66
N GLU A 52 11.44 3.82 8.77
CA GLU A 52 12.85 4.03 9.13
C GLU A 52 13.10 5.43 9.71
N ALA A 53 12.57 6.48 9.08
CA ALA A 53 12.70 7.86 9.59
C ALA A 53 12.05 8.06 10.97
N VAL A 54 10.88 7.48 11.20
CA VAL A 54 10.17 7.55 12.49
C VAL A 54 10.91 6.75 13.57
N SER A 55 11.53 5.62 13.23
CA SER A 55 12.30 4.79 14.17
C SER A 55 13.64 5.40 14.59
N LEU A 56 14.16 6.37 13.83
CA LEU A 56 15.40 7.09 14.12
C LEU A 56 15.16 8.28 15.08
N ASP A 57 14.00 8.93 14.99
CA ASP A 57 13.61 10.05 15.86
C ASP A 57 13.31 9.58 17.31
N GLU A 58 12.91 8.30 17.49
CA GLU A 58 12.58 7.74 18.80
C GLU A 58 13.81 7.32 19.64
N LYS A 59 15.04 7.39 19.10
CA LYS A 59 16.28 7.02 19.82
C LYS A 59 17.07 8.18 20.44
N GLU A 60 16.65 9.43 20.30
CA GLU A 60 17.41 10.60 20.82
C GLU A 60 16.96 11.17 22.19
N ASP A 61 16.03 10.54 22.94
CA ASP A 61 15.61 11.06 24.27
C ASP A 61 15.67 10.07 25.45
N THR A 62 16.62 9.13 25.46
CA THR A 62 16.92 8.35 26.68
C THR A 62 18.42 8.23 26.92
N GLY A 63 19.09 9.35 27.25
CA GLY A 63 20.54 9.30 27.37
C GLY A 63 21.27 10.44 28.05
N THR A 64 20.67 11.25 28.93
CA THR A 64 21.48 12.12 29.82
C THR A 64 20.75 12.46 31.13
N LYS A 65 20.78 11.54 32.09
CA LYS A 65 20.86 11.85 33.55
C LYS A 65 21.56 10.69 34.26
N SER A 66 22.86 10.57 34.05
CA SER A 66 23.79 10.12 35.08
C SER A 66 24.83 11.22 35.25
N ASP A 67 25.36 11.30 36.46
CA ASP A 67 26.42 12.19 36.94
C ASP A 67 25.93 13.52 37.55
N GLY A 68 25.31 13.36 38.72
CA GLY A 68 25.38 14.31 39.82
C GLY A 68 26.07 13.64 41.01
N ASP A 69 27.39 13.54 40.91
CA ASP A 69 28.30 13.32 42.04
C ASP A 69 28.01 14.36 43.14
N ALA A 70 27.79 13.90 44.37
CA ALA A 70 27.98 14.72 45.55
C ALA A 70 28.54 13.85 46.68
N PRO A 71 29.58 14.33 47.38
CA PRO A 71 30.53 13.50 48.10
C PRO A 71 30.02 13.04 49.46
N SER A 72 30.66 11.97 49.94
CA SER A 72 30.74 11.56 51.35
C SER A 72 30.76 12.75 52.32
N SER A 73 29.91 12.73 53.37
CA SER A 73 30.23 13.19 54.73
C SER A 73 29.06 13.00 55.71
N THR A 74 29.36 12.33 56.83
CA THR A 74 28.62 12.22 58.12
C THR A 74 27.54 11.16 58.26
#